data_AF-A0A7S4DR80-F1
#
_entry.id   AF-A0A7S4DR80-F1
#
_cell.length_a   1.000
_cell.length_b   1.000
_cell.length_c   1.000
_cell.angle_alpha   90.00
_cell.angle_beta   90.00
_cell.angle_gamma   90.00
#
_symmetry.space_group_name_H-M   'P 1'
#
loop_
_entity.id
_entity.type
_entity.pdbx_description
1 polymer ?
#
loop_
_entity_poly.entity_id
_entity_poly.type
_entity_poly.pdbx_seq_one_letter_code
_entity_poly.pdbx_strand_id
1 'polypeptide(L)'
;DDGMSEMHRSGLLSSREIQFIQSGRSIIVRSKSVPWGQFFRSVPYLSCICIHFCSDWGYLLILCYLPSYWRNVYQVSDSQMAFFSVLPCIGIPIVSILGATFADWLLSRKVSLLAVRKGMSALGLWA
;
A
#
# COMPACT_ATOMS: atom_id res chain seq x y z
N ASP A 1 25.27 -20.88 14.46
CA ASP A 1 25.82 -22.21 14.13
C ASP A 1 24.87 -23.37 14.41
N ASP A 2 23.93 -23.26 15.34
CA ASP A 2 23.11 -24.42 15.73
C ASP A 2 22.09 -24.90 14.67
N GLY A 3 21.57 -24.02 13.82
CA GLY A 3 20.63 -24.40 12.75
C GLY A 3 21.25 -25.21 11.60
N MET A 4 22.57 -25.11 11.38
CA MET A 4 23.28 -25.89 10.36
C MET A 4 23.52 -27.33 10.82
N SER A 5 23.68 -27.53 12.14
CA SER A 5 23.88 -28.84 12.78
C SER A 5 22.62 -29.71 12.81
N GLU A 6 21.42 -29.12 12.90
CA GLU A 6 20.16 -29.85 12.79
C GLU A 6 19.87 -30.31 11.35
N MET A 7 20.16 -29.46 10.36
CA MET A 7 19.94 -29.75 8.95
C MET A 7 20.80 -30.92 8.44
N HIS A 8 21.96 -31.15 9.05
CA HIS A 8 22.83 -32.29 8.73
C HIS A 8 22.29 -33.63 9.27
N ARG A 9 21.41 -33.61 10.29
CA ARG A 9 20.93 -34.80 11.00
C ARG A 9 19.72 -35.47 10.33
N SER A 10 19.04 -34.78 9.42
CA SER A 10 17.80 -35.27 8.81
C SER A 10 18.00 -36.30 7.70
N GLY A 11 19.24 -36.61 7.27
CA GLY A 11 19.53 -37.64 6.27
C GLY A 11 18.99 -37.34 4.86
N LEU A 12 18.35 -36.19 4.66
CA LEU A 12 17.64 -35.83 3.42
C LEU A 12 18.53 -35.17 2.36
N LEU A 13 19.74 -34.75 2.72
CA LEU A 13 20.61 -33.98 1.84
C LEU A 13 21.93 -34.70 1.61
N SER A 14 22.15 -35.16 0.38
CA SER A 14 23.39 -35.84 -0.03
C SER A 14 24.55 -34.85 -0.04
N SER A 15 25.77 -35.30 0.32
CA SER A 15 26.97 -34.47 0.30
C SER A 15 27.26 -33.83 -1.08
N ARG A 16 26.78 -34.46 -2.17
CA ARG A 16 26.82 -33.89 -3.54
C ARG A 16 25.85 -32.73 -3.73
N GLU A 17 24.66 -32.79 -3.14
CA GLU A 17 23.64 -31.74 -3.23
C GLU A 17 24.07 -30.50 -2.45
N ILE A 18 24.69 -30.69 -1.29
CA ILE A 18 25.31 -29.60 -0.53
C ILE A 18 26.43 -28.95 -1.34
N GLN A 19 27.31 -29.73 -1.97
CA GLN A 19 28.35 -29.20 -2.86
C GLN A 19 27.78 -28.48 -4.07
N PHE A 20 26.65 -28.93 -4.63
CA PHE A 20 25.98 -28.28 -5.75
C PHE A 20 25.36 -26.93 -5.34
N ILE A 21 24.71 -26.87 -4.17
CA ILE A 21 24.17 -25.62 -3.61
C ILE A 21 25.31 -24.64 -3.27
N GLN A 22 26.44 -25.16 -2.78
CA GLN A 22 27.62 -24.36 -2.46
C GLN A 22 28.38 -23.90 -3.71
N SER A 23 28.48 -24.71 -4.76
CA SER A 23 29.15 -24.35 -6.01
C SER A 23 28.33 -23.33 -6.83
N GLY A 24 27.00 -23.39 -6.76
CA GLY A 24 26.10 -22.39 -7.33
C GLY A 24 25.96 -21.11 -6.49
N ARG A 25 26.37 -21.14 -5.22
CA ARG A 25 26.47 -19.93 -4.38
C ARG A 25 27.70 -19.13 -4.79
N SER A 26 27.54 -18.33 -5.83
CA SER A 26 28.28 -17.06 -5.87
C SER A 26 27.75 -16.20 -4.73
N ILE A 27 28.33 -16.34 -3.53
CA ILE A 27 28.10 -15.39 -2.45
C ILE A 27 28.83 -14.12 -2.85
N ILE A 28 28.26 -13.37 -3.80
CA ILE A 28 28.59 -11.98 -3.98
C ILE A 28 27.98 -11.29 -2.76
N VAL A 29 28.67 -11.31 -1.62
CA VAL A 29 28.42 -10.38 -0.51
C VAL A 29 28.87 -9.01 -0.99
N ARG A 30 28.16 -8.47 -1.98
CA ARG A 30 28.15 -7.03 -2.19
C ARG A 30 27.28 -6.52 -1.07
N SER A 31 27.91 -6.20 0.06
CA SER A 31 27.37 -5.25 1.03
C SER A 31 27.30 -3.90 0.31
N LYS A 32 26.34 -3.77 -0.60
CA LYS A 32 25.96 -2.51 -1.20
C LYS A 32 25.13 -1.83 -0.13
N SER A 33 25.75 -0.88 0.55
CA SER A 33 25.01 0.07 1.39
C SER A 33 23.81 0.58 0.60
N VAL A 34 22.61 0.42 1.16
CA VAL A 34 21.37 0.83 0.50
C VAL A 34 21.45 2.35 0.30
N PRO A 35 21.28 2.88 -0.93
CA PRO A 35 21.47 4.29 -1.20
C PRO A 35 20.25 5.10 -0.75
N TRP A 36 20.06 5.22 0.57
CA TRP A 36 18.94 5.92 1.21
C TRP A 36 18.71 7.31 0.63
N GLY A 37 19.79 8.08 0.41
CA GLY A 37 19.69 9.42 -0.17
C GLY A 37 19.11 9.44 -1.58
N GLN A 38 19.40 8.44 -2.43
CA GLN A 38 18.83 8.35 -3.78
C GLN A 38 17.38 7.87 -3.75
N PHE A 39 17.04 7.00 -2.78
CA PHE A 39 15.69 6.52 -2.56
C PHE A 39 14.73 7.68 -2.19
N PHE A 40 15.10 8.47 -1.18
CA PHE A 40 14.29 9.63 -0.73
C PHE A 40 14.20 10.74 -1.77
N ARG A 41 15.17 10.84 -2.68
CA ARG A 41 15.21 11.84 -3.75
C ARG A 41 14.57 11.35 -5.05
N SER A 42 14.04 10.12 -5.07
CA SER A 42 13.39 9.58 -6.25
C SER A 42 12.02 10.24 -6.48
N VAL A 43 11.77 10.65 -7.73
CA VAL A 43 10.49 11.22 -8.18
C VAL A 43 9.28 10.38 -7.77
N PRO A 44 9.24 9.04 -7.99
CA PRO A 44 8.07 8.25 -7.60
C PRO A 44 7.82 8.25 -6.09
N TYR A 45 8.86 8.32 -5.26
CA TYR A 45 8.73 8.39 -3.81
C TYR A 45 8.14 9.73 -3.36
N LEU A 46 8.66 10.84 -3.88
CA LEU A 46 8.15 12.18 -3.58
C LEU A 46 6.70 12.35 -4.05
N SER A 47 6.37 11.86 -5.25
CA SER A 47 4.99 11.86 -5.73
C SER A 47 4.05 11.08 -4.80
N CYS A 48 4.48 9.92 -4.31
CA CYS A 48 3.69 9.13 -3.36
C CYS A 48 3.43 9.91 -2.06
N ILE A 49 4.45 10.54 -1.48
CA ILE A 49 4.29 11.39 -0.29
C ILE A 49 3.33 12.55 -0.56
N CYS A 50 3.50 13.25 -1.67
CA CYS A 50 2.63 14.39 -2.00
C CYS A 50 1.18 13.97 -2.17
N ILE A 51 0.92 12.81 -2.79
CA ILE A 51 -0.43 12.26 -2.95
C ILE A 51 -1.03 11.90 -1.59
N HIS A 52 -0.30 11.19 -0.74
CA HIS A 52 -0.73 10.88 0.64
C HIS A 52 -1.00 12.13 1.47
N PHE A 53 -0.08 13.10 1.43
CA PHE A 53 -0.24 14.33 2.19
C PHE A 53 -1.44 15.13 1.72
N CYS A 54 -1.63 15.28 0.39
CA CYS A 54 -2.78 15.97 -0.18
C CYS A 54 -4.09 15.26 0.14
N SER A 55 -4.07 13.92 0.12
CA SER A 55 -5.18 13.06 0.54
C SER A 55 -5.61 13.37 1.96
N ASP A 56 -4.69 13.19 2.91
CA ASP A 56 -4.97 13.28 4.33
C ASP A 56 -5.31 14.72 4.71
N TRP A 57 -4.58 15.69 4.16
CA TRP A 57 -4.85 17.11 4.40
C TRP A 57 -6.20 17.55 3.83
N GLY A 58 -6.53 17.14 2.60
CA GLY A 58 -7.80 17.47 1.97
C GLY A 58 -8.99 16.85 2.73
N TYR A 59 -8.85 15.60 3.14
CA TYR A 59 -9.86 14.92 3.95
C TYR A 59 -10.03 15.60 5.32
N LEU A 60 -8.93 15.93 6.01
CA LEU A 60 -8.98 16.62 7.29
C LEU A 60 -9.54 18.04 7.17
N LEU A 61 -9.20 18.79 6.12
CA LEU A 61 -9.79 20.09 5.85
C LEU A 61 -11.31 19.97 5.68
N ILE A 62 -11.77 19.05 4.85
CA ILE A 62 -13.22 18.82 4.68
C ILE A 62 -13.82 18.44 6.03
N LEU A 63 -13.27 17.46 6.75
CA LEU A 63 -13.81 17.00 8.04
C LEU A 63 -13.87 18.11 9.10
N CYS A 64 -12.86 18.98 9.18
CA CYS A 64 -12.80 20.05 10.18
C CYS A 64 -13.69 21.26 9.81
N TYR A 65 -13.76 21.61 8.52
CA TYR A 65 -14.50 22.78 8.07
C TYR A 65 -15.96 22.48 7.72
N LEU A 66 -16.32 21.25 7.37
CA LEU A 66 -17.71 20.87 7.03
C LEU A 66 -18.69 21.07 8.21
N PRO A 67 -18.39 20.68 9.47
CA PRO A 67 -19.27 20.93 10.60
C PRO A 67 -19.41 22.43 10.88
N SER A 68 -18.29 23.17 10.82
CA SER A 68 -18.26 24.61 11.05
C SER A 68 -19.02 25.39 9.98
N TYR A 69 -18.90 24.96 8.72
CA TYR A 69 -19.58 25.55 7.57
C TYR A 69 -21.10 25.34 7.65
N TRP A 70 -21.54 24.11 7.96
CA TRP A 70 -22.98 23.82 8.12
C TRP A 70 -23.59 24.52 9.33
N ARG A 71 -22.84 24.68 10.42
CA ARG A 71 -23.29 25.41 11.61
C ARG A 71 -23.49 26.91 11.32
N ASN A 72 -22.52 27.53 10.64
CA ASN A 72 -22.51 28.98 10.42
C ASN A 72 -23.41 29.43 9.27
N VAL A 73 -23.51 28.65 8.19
CA VAL A 73 -24.27 29.04 6.99
C VAL A 73 -25.69 28.47 6.99
N TYR A 74 -25.89 27.24 7.48
CA TYR A 74 -27.18 26.55 7.39
C TYR A 74 -27.91 26.40 8.75
N GLN A 75 -27.32 26.84 9.87
CA GLN A 75 -27.88 26.71 11.23
C GLN A 75 -28.43 25.30 11.55
N VAL A 76 -27.72 24.28 11.05
CA VAL A 76 -28.07 22.87 11.18
C VAL A 76 -27.96 22.43 12.64
N SER A 77 -28.97 21.74 13.16
CA SER A 77 -28.98 21.22 14.53
C SER A 77 -27.89 20.17 14.75
N ASP A 78 -27.34 20.07 15.97
CA ASP A 78 -26.25 19.14 16.29
C ASP A 78 -26.58 17.66 15.95
N SER A 79 -27.86 17.29 15.98
CA SER A 79 -28.37 15.98 15.57
C SER A 79 -28.18 15.66 14.08
N GLN A 80 -28.24 16.66 13.20
CA GLN A 80 -28.09 16.47 11.75
C GLN A 80 -26.62 16.31 11.36
N MET A 81 -25.70 16.97 12.06
CA MET A 81 -24.25 16.74 11.86
C MET A 81 -23.87 15.29 12.19
N ALA A 82 -24.44 14.70 13.23
CA ALA A 82 -24.22 13.29 13.55
C ALA A 82 -24.67 12.35 12.42
N PHE A 83 -25.79 12.67 11.77
CA PHE A 83 -26.24 11.93 10.57
C PHE A 83 -25.25 12.06 9.41
N PHE A 84 -24.72 13.25 9.16
CA PHE A 84 -23.70 13.46 8.13
C PHE A 84 -22.36 12.77 8.45
N SER A 85 -21.99 12.62 9.72
CA SER A 85 -20.80 11.86 10.11
C SER A 85 -20.89 10.36 9.78
N VAL A 86 -22.10 9.82 9.66
CA VAL A 86 -22.32 8.43 9.25
C VAL A 86 -22.17 8.23 7.74
N LEU A 87 -22.34 9.28 6.93
CA LEU A 87 -22.21 9.21 5.46
C LEU A 87 -20.81 8.73 5.02
N PRO A 88 -19.69 9.29 5.52
CA PRO A 88 -18.36 8.78 5.21
C PRO A 88 -18.18 7.33 5.65
N CYS A 89 -18.66 6.96 6.85
CA CYS A 89 -18.52 5.60 7.37
C CYS A 89 -19.17 4.54 6.47
N ILE A 90 -20.27 4.87 5.80
CA ILE A 90 -20.96 3.97 4.87
C ILE A 90 -20.47 4.17 3.43
N GLY A 91 -20.11 5.38 3.04
CA GLY A 91 -19.66 5.72 1.70
C GLY A 91 -18.30 5.10 1.35
N ILE A 92 -17.35 5.09 2.28
CA ILE A 92 -16.01 4.51 2.09
C ILE A 92 -16.07 3.05 1.63
N PRO A 93 -16.76 2.12 2.32
CA PRO A 93 -16.82 0.72 1.89
C PRO A 93 -17.54 0.55 0.54
N ILE A 94 -18.58 1.34 0.25
CA ILE A 94 -19.29 1.28 -1.04
C ILE A 94 -18.35 1.67 -2.18
N VAL A 95 -17.65 2.80 -2.05
CA VAL A 95 -16.71 3.28 -3.06
C VAL A 95 -15.55 2.30 -3.23
N SER A 96 -15.06 1.70 -2.15
CA SER A 96 -14.00 0.68 -2.18
C SER A 96 -14.42 -0.57 -2.98
N ILE A 97 -15.63 -1.09 -2.76
CA ILE A 97 -16.15 -2.24 -3.51
C ILE A 97 -16.34 -1.90 -5.00
N LEU A 98 -16.84 -0.70 -5.31
CA LEU A 98 -16.98 -0.24 -6.69
C LEU A 98 -15.62 -0.08 -7.38
N GLY A 99 -14.61 0.44 -6.67
CA GLY A 99 -13.24 0.53 -7.15
C GLY A 99 -12.61 -0.84 -7.42
N ALA A 100 -12.81 -1.80 -6.51
CA ALA A 100 -12.31 -3.17 -6.66
C ALA A 100 -12.94 -3.87 -7.88
N THR A 101 -14.27 -3.80 -8.00
CA THR A 101 -14.99 -4.40 -9.13
C THR A 101 -14.62 -3.77 -10.48
N PHE A 102 -14.40 -2.45 -10.52
CA PHE A 102 -13.90 -1.77 -11.71
C PHE A 102 -12.48 -2.23 -12.08
N ALA A 103 -11.63 -2.46 -11.09
CA ALA A 103 -10.28 -2.93 -11.37
C ALA A 103 -10.23 -4.38 -11.85
N ASP A 104 -11.08 -5.25 -11.30
CA ASP A 104 -11.26 -6.63 -11.78
C ASP A 104 -11.82 -6.65 -13.22
N TRP A 105 -12.66 -5.68 -13.57
CA TRP A 105 -13.13 -5.47 -14.94
C TRP A 105 -12.00 -5.03 -15.90
N LEU A 106 -11.06 -4.20 -15.46
CA LEU A 106 -9.88 -3.83 -16.26
C LEU A 106 -8.94 -5.03 -16.49
N LEU A 107 -8.76 -5.89 -15.49
CA LEU A 107 -7.93 -7.10 -15.60
C LEU A 107 -8.52 -8.10 -16.61
N SER A 108 -9.85 -8.24 -16.63
CA SER A 108 -10.55 -9.12 -17.58
C SER A 108 -10.48 -8.61 -19.04
N ARG A 109 -10.06 -7.36 -19.28
CA ARG A 109 -9.81 -6.81 -20.63
C ARG A 109 -8.35 -6.91 -21.12
N LYS A 110 -7.51 -7.75 -20.51
CA LYS A 110 -6.09 -7.97 -20.87
C LYS A 110 -5.20 -6.73 -20.73
N VAL A 111 -5.60 -5.74 -19.93
CA VAL A 111 -4.69 -4.68 -19.51
C VAL A 111 -3.60 -5.32 -18.64
N SER A 112 -2.35 -4.89 -18.79
CA SER A 112 -1.24 -5.56 -18.08
C SER A 112 -1.49 -5.54 -16.57
N LEU A 113 -1.35 -6.71 -15.93
CA LEU A 113 -1.47 -6.87 -14.47
C LEU A 113 -0.61 -5.84 -13.73
N LEU A 114 0.53 -5.47 -14.29
CA LEU A 114 1.43 -4.47 -13.71
C LEU A 114 0.88 -3.04 -13.80
N ALA A 115 0.19 -2.68 -14.88
CA ALA A 115 -0.44 -1.37 -15.05
C ALA A 115 -1.69 -1.23 -14.19
N VAL A 116 -2.52 -2.27 -14.13
CA VAL A 116 -3.70 -2.28 -13.25
C VAL A 116 -3.27 -2.28 -11.78
N ARG A 117 -2.28 -3.07 -11.40
CA ARG A 117 -1.77 -3.07 -10.02
C ARG A 117 -1.10 -1.76 -9.64
N LYS A 118 -0.35 -1.11 -10.54
CA LYS A 118 0.19 0.24 -10.29
C LYS A 118 -0.92 1.30 -10.14
N GLY A 119 -1.97 1.23 -10.95
CA GLY A 119 -3.13 2.12 -10.86
C GLY A 119 -3.95 1.89 -9.59
N MET A 120 -4.29 0.64 -9.29
CA MET A 120 -4.99 0.25 -8.07
C MET A 120 -4.19 0.54 -6.81
N SER A 121 -2.88 0.36 -6.80
CA SER A 121 -2.06 0.70 -5.62
C SER A 121 -1.94 2.22 -5.44
N ALA A 122 -2.05 3.01 -6.51
CA ALA A 122 -2.13 4.47 -6.39
C ALA A 122 -3.52 4.94 -5.93
N LEU A 123 -4.59 4.24 -6.31
CA LEU A 123 -5.99 4.57 -5.95
C LEU A 123 -6.43 3.98 -4.61
N GLY A 124 -5.99 2.76 -4.28
CA GLY A 124 -6.25 2.04 -3.03
C GLY A 124 -5.42 2.56 -1.84
N LEU A 125 -4.55 3.53 -2.11
CA LEU A 125 -3.93 4.38 -1.09
C LEU A 125 -4.94 5.36 -0.45
N TRP A 126 -6.15 5.44 -1.01
CA TRP A 126 -7.29 6.28 -0.63
C TRP A 126 -8.50 5.42 -0.20
N ALA A 127 -8.27 4.16 0.19
CA ALA A 127 -9.29 3.24 0.73
C ALA A 127 -8.89 2.75 2.13
#